data_AF-A0A1G3LWW5-F1
#
_entry.id   AF-A0A1G3LWW5-F1
#
_cell.length_a   1.000
_cell.length_b   1.000
_cell.length_c   1.000
_cell.angle_alpha   90.00
_cell.angle_beta   90.00
_cell.angle_gamma   90.00
#
_symmetry.space_group_name_H-M   'P 1'
#
loop_
_entity.id
_entity.type
_entity.pdbx_description
1 polymer ?
#
loop_
_entity_poly.entity_id
_entity_poly.type
_entity_poly.pdbx_seq_one_letter_code
_entity_poly.pdbx_strand_id
1 'polypeptide(L)'
;MDDLIFATILASVGVFLLWLFWALVYSPHAARKERTNPRFVADSRGEMKEKGVGVRTCPVCGEKLTPGALVKSKVFKSTSADKVMQIYGCPYCWPENTEYRRVCPVCEKIVPRGGYLLARYFEKPGHRHVHVLGCSGCRRG
;
A
#
# COMPACT_ATOMS: atom_id res chain seq x y z
N MET A 1 -41.18 -5.91 -49.86
CA MET A 1 -40.72 -6.71 -48.69
C MET A 1 -39.19 -6.74 -48.63
N ASP A 2 -38.51 -6.65 -49.77
CA ASP A 2 -37.05 -6.72 -49.86
C ASP A 2 -36.30 -5.53 -49.22
N ASP A 3 -36.85 -4.31 -49.29
CA ASP A 3 -36.20 -3.12 -48.68
C ASP A 3 -36.09 -3.21 -47.15
N LEU A 4 -37.10 -3.80 -46.49
CA LEU A 4 -37.10 -3.99 -45.04
C LEU A 4 -36.10 -5.06 -44.61
N ILE A 5 -35.92 -6.10 -45.44
CA ILE A 5 -34.94 -7.16 -45.21
C ILE A 5 -33.53 -6.62 -45.40
N PHE A 6 -33.29 -5.80 -46.42
CA PHE A 6 -31.98 -5.18 -46.65
C PHE A 6 -31.57 -4.22 -45.53
N ALA A 7 -32.51 -3.40 -45.05
CA ALA A 7 -32.28 -2.46 -43.95
C ALA A 7 -31.95 -3.18 -42.63
N THR A 8 -32.63 -4.28 -42.33
CA THR A 8 -32.38 -5.06 -41.11
C THR A 8 -31.02 -5.77 -41.15
N ILE A 9 -30.61 -6.29 -42.31
CA ILE A 9 -29.27 -6.88 -42.50
C ILE A 9 -28.18 -5.82 -42.25
N LEU A 10 -28.28 -4.65 -42.88
CA LEU A 10 -27.29 -3.57 -42.70
C LEU A 10 -27.18 -3.09 -41.24
N ALA A 11 -28.32 -2.95 -40.55
CA ALA A 11 -28.33 -2.59 -39.13
C ALA A 11 -27.67 -3.67 -38.25
N SER A 12 -27.95 -4.95 -38.52
CA SER A 12 -27.35 -6.06 -37.77
C SER A 12 -25.82 -6.12 -37.93
N VAL A 13 -25.33 -5.90 -39.16
CA VAL A 13 -23.89 -5.85 -39.45
C VAL A 13 -23.25 -4.66 -38.76
N GLY A 14 -23.90 -3.49 -38.76
CA GLY A 14 -23.41 -2.30 -38.06
C GLY A 14 -23.29 -2.53 -36.55
N VAL A 15 -24.31 -3.12 -35.92
CA VAL A 15 -24.29 -3.46 -34.49
C VAL A 15 -23.22 -4.49 -34.18
N PHE A 16 -23.07 -5.52 -35.03
CA PHE A 16 -22.07 -6.55 -34.86
C PHE A 16 -20.64 -5.99 -34.95
N LEU A 17 -20.37 -5.10 -35.92
CA LEU A 17 -19.08 -4.44 -36.07
C LEU A 17 -18.76 -3.51 -34.91
N LEU A 18 -19.74 -2.74 -34.41
CA LEU A 18 -19.57 -1.90 -33.22
C LEU A 18 -19.27 -2.74 -31.97
N TRP A 19 -19.97 -3.86 -31.80
CA TRP A 19 -19.72 -4.80 -30.70
C TRP A 19 -18.32 -5.40 -30.79
N LEU A 20 -17.91 -5.85 -31.98
CA LEU A 20 -16.56 -6.40 -32.24
C LEU A 20 -15.47 -5.37 -31.94
N PHE A 21 -15.65 -4.13 -32.39
CA PHE A 21 -14.70 -3.05 -32.13
C PHE A 21 -14.60 -2.72 -30.63
N TRP A 22 -15.73 -2.63 -29.93
CA TRP A 22 -15.75 -2.38 -28.49
C TRP A 22 -15.09 -3.53 -27.70
N ALA A 23 -15.41 -4.78 -28.06
CA ALA A 23 -14.86 -5.97 -27.42
C ALA A 23 -13.35 -6.12 -27.65
N LEU A 24 -12.87 -5.96 -28.89
CA LEU A 24 -11.46 -6.19 -29.23
C LEU A 24 -10.55 -5.00 -28.96
N VAL A 25 -11.02 -3.76 -29.10
CA VAL A 25 -10.15 -2.58 -29.00
C VAL A 25 -10.34 -1.88 -27.67
N TYR A 26 -11.58 -1.64 -27.25
CA TYR A 26 -11.86 -0.83 -26.06
C TYR A 26 -11.67 -1.61 -24.75
N SER A 27 -12.20 -2.84 -24.68
CA SER A 27 -12.11 -3.66 -23.46
C SER A 27 -10.68 -3.99 -23.01
N PRO A 28 -9.72 -4.39 -23.87
CA PRO A 28 -8.35 -4.65 -23.41
C PRO A 28 -7.58 -3.38 -23.11
N HIS A 29 -7.88 -2.25 -23.75
CA HIS A 29 -7.25 -0.97 -23.45
C HIS A 29 -7.69 -0.40 -22.09
N ALA A 30 -8.96 -0.60 -21.71
CA ALA A 30 -9.46 -0.26 -20.38
C ALA A 30 -8.81 -1.14 -19.29
N ALA A 31 -8.74 -2.46 -19.52
CA ALA A 31 -8.10 -3.41 -18.60
C ALA A 31 -6.58 -3.17 -18.44
N ARG A 32 -5.91 -2.65 -19.47
CA ARG A 32 -4.46 -2.33 -19.42
C ARG A 32 -4.14 -1.16 -18.49
N LYS A 33 -5.06 -0.20 -18.30
CA LYS A 33 -4.86 0.95 -17.39
C LYS A 33 -4.86 0.55 -15.91
N GLU A 34 -5.59 -0.49 -15.53
CA GLU A 34 -5.59 -0.98 -14.14
C GLU A 34 -4.30 -1.73 -13.78
N ARG A 35 -3.71 -2.45 -14.75
CA ARG A 35 -2.44 -3.20 -14.54
C ARG A 35 -1.21 -2.31 -14.40
N THR A 36 -1.23 -1.08 -14.91
CA THR A 36 -0.12 -0.12 -14.79
C THR A 36 -0.17 0.69 -13.51
N ASN A 37 -1.15 0.49 -12.64
CA ASN A 37 -1.15 1.15 -11.33
C ASN A 37 -0.04 0.54 -10.45
N PRO A 38 0.98 1.32 -10.02
CA PRO A 38 2.08 0.83 -9.17
C PRO A 38 1.64 0.32 -7.80
N ARG A 39 0.32 0.41 -7.51
CA ARG A 39 -0.34 -0.07 -6.31
C ARG A 39 -0.60 -1.58 -6.31
N PHE A 40 -0.56 -2.31 -7.44
CA PHE A 40 -0.79 -3.77 -7.43
C PHE A 40 0.46 -4.51 -7.91
N VAL A 41 0.87 -5.55 -7.17
CA VAL A 41 2.00 -6.42 -7.52
C VAL A 41 1.46 -7.85 -7.53
N ALA A 42 1.85 -8.63 -8.55
CA ALA A 42 1.51 -10.04 -8.60
C ALA A 42 2.32 -10.80 -7.53
N ASP A 43 1.63 -11.53 -6.66
CA ASP A 43 2.27 -12.48 -5.75
C ASP A 43 2.85 -13.68 -6.54
N SER A 44 3.66 -14.50 -5.88
CA SER A 44 4.20 -15.75 -6.44
C SER A 44 3.15 -16.77 -6.91
N ARG A 45 1.87 -16.55 -6.55
CA ARG A 45 0.71 -17.33 -7.00
C ARG A 45 -0.05 -16.69 -8.18
N GLY A 46 0.41 -15.56 -8.70
CA GLY A 46 -0.24 -14.82 -9.79
C GLY A 46 -1.45 -13.98 -9.38
N GLU A 47 -1.80 -13.96 -8.09
CA GLU A 47 -2.84 -13.08 -7.55
C GLU A 47 -2.34 -11.63 -7.52
N MET A 48 -3.11 -10.70 -8.08
CA MET A 48 -2.82 -9.27 -7.98
C MET A 48 -3.21 -8.77 -6.59
N LYS A 49 -2.22 -8.60 -5.70
CA LYS A 49 -2.44 -8.00 -4.38
C LYS A 49 -1.96 -6.56 -4.36
N GLU A 50 -2.61 -5.77 -3.51
CA GLU A 50 -2.18 -4.40 -3.26
C GLU A 50 -0.76 -4.41 -2.67
N LYS A 51 0.15 -3.62 -3.24
CA LYS A 51 1.55 -3.51 -2.88
C LYS A 51 1.65 -3.15 -1.40
N GLY A 52 2.05 -4.13 -0.60
CA GLY A 52 2.17 -4.00 0.85
C GLY A 52 1.12 -4.76 1.66
N VAL A 53 0.21 -5.53 1.06
CA VAL A 53 -0.57 -6.58 1.74
C VAL A 53 0.31 -7.83 1.93
N GLY A 54 1.55 -7.63 2.39
CA GLY A 54 2.39 -8.68 2.96
C GLY A 54 2.17 -8.70 4.46
N VAL A 55 2.53 -9.81 5.11
CA VAL A 55 2.59 -9.91 6.58
C VAL A 55 3.60 -8.88 7.07
N ARG A 56 3.13 -7.69 7.45
CA ARG A 56 3.97 -6.63 8.02
C ARG A 56 4.17 -6.94 9.49
N THR A 57 5.40 -6.81 10.01
CA THR A 57 5.66 -6.92 11.44
C THR A 57 5.70 -5.53 12.07
N CYS A 58 5.24 -5.43 13.32
CA CYS A 58 5.38 -4.19 14.07
C CYS A 58 6.86 -3.97 14.42
N PRO A 59 7.46 -2.82 14.07
CA PRO A 59 8.87 -2.55 14.40
C PRO A 59 9.12 -2.32 15.90
N VAL A 60 8.06 -2.22 16.72
CA VAL A 60 8.15 -1.94 18.17
C VAL A 60 8.00 -3.21 19.01
N CYS A 61 7.02 -4.07 18.69
CA CYS A 61 6.77 -5.30 19.45
C CYS A 61 7.04 -6.60 18.66
N GLY A 62 7.35 -6.51 17.37
CA GLY A 62 7.60 -7.67 16.51
C GLY A 62 6.34 -8.41 16.04
N GLU A 63 5.16 -8.08 16.57
CA GLU A 63 3.92 -8.79 16.25
C GLU A 63 3.53 -8.70 14.78
N LYS A 64 2.95 -9.77 14.23
CA LYS A 64 2.48 -9.82 12.85
C LYS A 64 1.18 -9.02 12.73
N LEU A 65 1.16 -8.04 11.82
CA LEU A 65 0.01 -7.19 11.58
C LEU A 65 -0.95 -7.88 10.61
N THR A 66 -2.21 -8.00 11.04
CA THR A 66 -3.34 -8.41 10.21
C THR A 66 -3.50 -7.46 9.03
N PRO A 67 -3.95 -7.93 7.84
CA PRO A 67 -4.27 -7.04 6.73
C PRO A 67 -5.19 -5.89 7.17
N GLY A 68 -4.80 -4.66 6.88
CA GLY A 68 -5.53 -3.43 7.29
C GLY A 68 -5.12 -2.85 8.65
N ALA A 69 -4.37 -3.59 9.49
CA ALA A 69 -3.83 -3.04 10.73
C ALA A 69 -2.68 -2.04 10.44
N LEU A 70 -2.79 -0.83 10.99
CA LEU A 70 -1.85 0.26 10.77
C LEU A 70 -1.09 0.61 12.05
N VAL A 71 0.17 1.02 11.88
CA VAL A 71 1.02 1.50 12.97
C VAL A 71 0.76 2.99 13.19
N LYS A 72 0.51 3.38 14.43
CA LYS A 72 0.36 4.78 14.82
C LYS A 72 1.71 5.48 14.65
N SER A 73 1.74 6.51 13.80
CA SER A 73 2.94 7.26 13.49
C SER A 73 2.63 8.73 13.25
N LYS A 74 3.64 9.58 13.45
CA LYS A 74 3.60 11.02 13.18
C LYS A 74 4.76 11.38 12.27
N VAL A 75 4.48 11.84 11.06
CA VAL A 75 5.49 12.32 10.12
C VAL A 75 5.56 13.84 10.24
N PHE A 76 6.76 14.37 10.45
CA PHE A 76 7.01 15.80 10.43
C PHE A 76 7.25 16.25 8.99
N LYS A 77 6.55 17.31 8.58
CA LYS A 77 6.74 17.91 7.26
C LYS A 77 8.08 18.63 7.23
N SER A 78 8.94 18.27 6.29
CA SER A 78 10.15 19.01 5.95
C SER A 78 10.13 19.32 4.45
N THR A 79 10.84 20.37 4.05
CA THR A 79 11.02 20.76 2.64
C THR A 79 11.95 19.79 1.90
N SER A 80 12.76 19.02 2.63
CA SER A 80 13.65 18.00 2.09
C SER A 80 12.93 16.69 1.77
N ALA A 81 13.47 15.90 0.83
CA ALA A 81 13.01 14.54 0.54
C ALA A 81 13.10 13.60 1.75
N ASP A 82 13.99 13.94 2.69
CA ASP A 82 14.17 13.27 3.97
C ASP A 82 13.23 13.88 5.01
N LYS A 83 12.23 13.12 5.43
CA LYS A 83 11.29 13.50 6.51
C LYS A 83 11.62 12.72 7.78
N VAL A 84 11.40 13.35 8.93
CA VAL A 84 11.50 12.67 10.23
C VAL A 84 10.13 12.10 10.60
N MET A 85 10.12 10.86 11.08
CA MET A 85 8.92 10.13 11.48
C MET A 85 9.10 9.59 12.90
N GLN A 86 8.07 9.75 13.72
CA GLN A 86 7.95 9.10 15.01
C GLN A 86 6.97 7.93 14.89
N ILE A 87 7.36 6.76 15.36
CA ILE A 87 6.56 5.54 15.34
C ILE A 87 6.24 5.17 16.79
N TYR A 88 4.95 5.12 17.13
CA TYR A 88 4.50 4.82 18.48
C TYR A 88 4.31 3.31 18.70
N GLY A 89 3.61 2.64 17.79
CA GLY A 89 3.30 1.22 17.89
C GLY A 89 2.09 0.81 17.07
N CYS A 90 1.80 -0.48 17.05
CA CYS A 90 0.59 -1.05 16.47
C CYS A 90 -0.56 -1.04 17.50
N PRO A 91 -1.80 -1.37 17.09
CA PRO A 91 -2.96 -1.42 18.00
C PRO A 91 -2.77 -2.37 19.18
N TYR A 92 -1.91 -3.40 19.04
CA TYR A 92 -1.64 -4.36 20.10
C TYR A 92 -0.69 -3.83 21.18
N CYS A 93 0.30 -2.99 20.82
CA CYS A 93 1.29 -2.47 21.77
C CYS A 93 1.13 -0.98 22.10
N TRP A 94 0.16 -0.31 21.48
CA TRP A 94 -0.16 1.08 21.72
C TRP A 94 -1.68 1.26 21.94
N PRO A 95 -2.13 1.84 23.07
CA PRO A 95 -1.35 2.40 24.18
C PRO A 95 -0.56 1.32 24.95
N GLU A 96 0.42 1.75 25.74
CA GLU A 96 1.33 0.83 26.45
C GLU A 96 0.55 -0.18 27.31
N ASN A 97 0.89 -1.47 27.15
CA ASN A 97 0.40 -2.56 27.96
C ASN A 97 1.56 -3.46 28.44
N THR A 98 1.24 -4.36 29.37
CA THR A 98 2.20 -5.34 29.92
C THR A 98 2.32 -6.60 29.06
N GLU A 99 1.37 -6.82 28.14
CA GLU A 99 1.31 -8.02 27.29
C GLU A 99 2.33 -7.95 26.14
N TYR A 100 2.49 -6.80 25.50
CA TYR A 100 3.39 -6.65 24.35
C TYR A 100 4.61 -5.82 24.71
N ARG A 101 5.77 -6.49 24.80
CA ARG A 101 7.04 -5.82 25.07
C ARG A 101 7.40 -4.88 23.92
N ARG A 102 7.63 -3.61 24.26
CA ARG A 102 8.06 -2.58 23.32
C ARG A 102 9.59 -2.51 23.36
N VAL A 103 10.26 -3.11 22.38
CA VAL A 103 11.73 -3.20 22.31
C VAL A 103 12.25 -2.35 21.16
N CYS A 104 13.30 -1.57 21.40
CA CYS A 104 13.94 -0.82 20.34
C CYS A 104 14.81 -1.75 19.47
N PRO A 105 14.64 -1.78 18.14
CA PRO A 105 15.44 -2.63 17.28
C PRO A 105 16.91 -2.18 17.14
N VAL A 106 17.27 -1.00 17.67
CA VAL A 106 18.63 -0.44 17.56
C VAL A 106 19.44 -0.64 18.83
N CYS A 107 18.85 -0.38 20.00
CA CYS A 107 19.55 -0.52 21.28
C CYS A 107 19.10 -1.74 22.08
N GLU A 108 18.11 -2.49 21.60
CA GLU A 108 17.53 -3.70 22.21
C GLU A 108 16.95 -3.50 23.61
N LYS A 109 16.88 -2.25 24.08
CA LYS A 109 16.28 -1.87 25.36
C LYS A 109 14.78 -1.65 25.21
N ILE A 110 14.08 -1.77 26.33
CA ILE A 110 12.66 -1.45 26.45
C ILE A 110 12.48 0.04 26.12
N VAL A 111 11.56 0.33 25.19
CA VAL A 111 11.16 1.69 24.86
C VAL A 111 10.45 2.29 26.08
N PRO A 112 10.86 3.47 26.57
CA PRO A 112 10.26 4.07 27.76
C PRO A 112 8.77 4.34 27.59
N ARG A 113 8.08 4.53 28.72
CA ARG A 113 6.64 4.81 28.74
C ARG A 113 6.29 6.04 27.91
N GLY A 114 5.30 5.91 27.02
CA GLY A 114 4.96 6.96 26.05
C GLY A 114 6.06 7.28 25.02
N GLY A 115 7.19 6.57 25.06
CA GLY A 115 8.29 6.70 24.11
C GLY A 115 7.92 6.22 22.72
N TYR A 116 8.76 6.57 21.75
CA TYR A 116 8.54 6.30 20.33
C TYR A 116 9.87 5.92 19.66
N LEU A 117 9.78 5.26 18.50
CA LEU A 117 10.92 5.09 17.61
C LEU A 117 11.05 6.31 16.70
N LEU A 118 12.29 6.76 16.53
CA LEU A 118 12.68 7.76 15.55
C LEU A 118 13.07 7.05 14.26
N ALA A 119 12.52 7.50 13.14
CA ALA A 119 12.82 6.96 11.83
C ALA A 119 12.96 8.09 10.80
N ARG A 120 13.74 7.84 9.75
CA ARG A 120 13.71 8.64 8.52
C ARG A 120 12.73 8.02 7.54
N TYR A 121 11.84 8.87 7.04
CA TYR A 121 10.86 8.54 6.03
C TYR A 121 11.31 9.15 4.70
N PHE A 122 11.63 8.29 3.74
CA PHE A 122 12.03 8.69 2.41
C PHE A 122 10.87 8.48 1.45
N GLU A 123 10.48 9.55 0.77
CA GLU A 123 9.39 9.53 -0.20
C GLU A 123 9.92 9.89 -1.58
N LYS A 124 9.94 8.90 -2.47
CA LYS A 124 10.20 9.06 -3.90
C LYS A 124 8.93 8.68 -4.69
N PRO A 125 8.74 9.20 -5.91
CA PRO A 125 7.63 8.76 -6.76
C PRO A 125 7.66 7.24 -6.93
N GLY A 126 6.62 6.54 -6.46
CA GLY A 126 6.48 5.07 -6.56
C GLY A 126 7.22 4.24 -5.49
N HIS A 127 8.07 4.86 -4.65
CA HIS A 127 8.86 4.15 -3.63
C HIS A 127 8.87 4.90 -2.29
N ARG A 128 8.40 4.21 -1.25
CA ARG A 128 8.42 4.69 0.13
C ARG A 128 9.17 3.68 0.97
N HIS A 129 10.17 4.13 1.72
CA HIS A 129 10.86 3.28 2.67
C HIS A 129 11.14 4.05 3.95
N VAL A 130 11.19 3.30 5.05
CA VAL A 130 11.37 3.82 6.40
C VAL A 130 12.61 3.19 6.98
N HIS A 131 13.52 4.01 7.48
CA HIS A 131 14.72 3.55 8.17
C HIS A 131 14.67 3.94 9.64
N VAL A 132 14.60 2.95 10.53
CA VAL A 132 14.55 3.18 11.98
C VAL A 132 15.94 3.56 12.48
N LEU A 133 16.01 4.70 13.17
CA LEU A 133 17.24 5.30 13.65
C LEU A 133 17.52 5.04 15.13
N GLY A 134 16.47 4.76 15.92
CA GLY A 134 16.57 4.52 17.35
C GLY A 134 15.23 4.75 18.06
N CYS A 135 15.23 4.72 19.40
CA CYS A 135 14.10 5.12 20.23
C CYS A 135 14.40 6.42 20.97
N SER A 136 13.38 7.00 21.60
CA SER A 136 13.50 8.17 22.48
C SER A 136 14.49 7.97 23.64
N GLY A 137 14.84 6.73 23.98
CA GLY A 137 15.83 6.41 25.02
C GLY A 137 17.29 6.44 24.53
N CYS A 138 17.58 5.83 23.37
CA CYS A 138 18.96 5.75 22.85
C CYS A 138 19.33 6.92 21.94
N ARG A 139 18.34 7.52 21.28
CA ARG A 139 18.52 8.66 20.39
C ARG A 139 17.67 9.80 20.94
N ARG A 140 18.30 10.62 21.78
CA ARG A 140 17.75 11.93 22.15
C ARG A 140 17.90 12.81 20.91
N GLY A 141 16.81 12.94 20.15
CA GLY A 141 16.69 13.90 19.06
C GLY A 141 16.38 15.27 19.60
#